data_AF-A0A2W2GAI0-F1
#
_entry.id   AF-A0A2W2GAI0-F1
#
_cell.length_a   1.000
_cell.length_b   1.000
_cell.length_c   1.000
_cell.angle_alpha   90.00
_cell.angle_beta   90.00
_cell.angle_gamma   90.00
#
_symmetry.space_group_name_H-M   'P 1'
#
loop_
_entity.id
_entity.type
_entity.pdbx_description
1 polymer ?
#
loop_
_entity_poly.entity_id
_entity_poly.type
_entity_poly.pdbx_seq_one_letter_code
_entity_poly.pdbx_strand_id
1 'polypeptide(L)'
;LHLTTGRRLSESGPTADDMVVMLDAHCSFAGLSEFHIYWGAYLGTPQEILISGPVPEVTERIRHTRAEARAENGWIMDTYLLRRSSESGG
;
A
#
# COMPACT_ATOMS: atom_id res chain seq x y z
N LEU A 1 -2.84 -1.23 15.57
CA LEU A 1 -1.83 -0.91 14.54
C LEU A 1 -0.70 -1.93 14.59
N HIS A 2 -0.50 -2.69 13.52
CA HIS A 2 0.55 -3.71 13.39
C HIS A 2 1.56 -3.30 12.31
N LEU A 3 2.86 -3.55 12.53
CA LEU A 3 3.91 -3.33 11.54
C LEU A 3 4.29 -4.67 10.90
N THR A 4 4.26 -4.75 9.57
CA THR A 4 4.60 -5.98 8.83
C THR A 4 5.37 -5.67 7.55
N THR A 5 5.74 -6.71 6.80
CA THR A 5 6.39 -6.58 5.50
C THR A 5 5.51 -7.09 4.36
N GLY A 6 5.76 -6.65 3.13
CA GLY A 6 5.02 -7.14 1.96
C GLY A 6 5.06 -8.67 1.85
N ARG A 7 6.25 -9.27 2.08
CA ARG A 7 6.40 -10.73 2.12
C ARG A 7 5.48 -11.40 3.14
N ARG A 8 5.46 -10.92 4.39
CA ARG A 8 4.58 -11.48 5.43
C ARG A 8 3.10 -11.31 5.10
N LEU A 9 2.73 -10.15 4.54
CA LEU A 9 1.37 -9.91 4.07
C LEU A 9 0.98 -10.91 2.97
N SER A 10 1.87 -11.19 2.01
CA SER A 10 1.59 -12.17 0.94
C SER A 10 1.50 -13.62 1.43
N GLU A 11 2.29 -14.00 2.44
CA GLU A 11 2.36 -15.38 2.94
C GLU A 11 1.25 -15.69 3.96
N SER A 12 0.93 -14.75 4.85
CA SER A 12 0.03 -14.96 5.99
C SER A 12 -1.29 -14.18 5.89
N GLY A 13 -1.42 -13.30 4.90
CA GLY A 13 -2.55 -12.39 4.77
C GLY A 13 -2.56 -11.29 5.85
N PRO A 14 -3.65 -10.51 5.90
CA PRO A 14 -3.86 -9.48 6.92
C PRO A 14 -3.94 -10.07 8.33
N THR A 15 -3.18 -9.51 9.27
CA THR A 15 -3.17 -9.96 10.69
C THR A 15 -3.86 -9.00 11.65
N ALA A 16 -4.25 -7.81 11.18
CA ALA A 16 -4.94 -6.78 11.95
C ALA A 16 -5.78 -5.88 11.03
N ASP A 17 -6.68 -5.10 11.62
CA ASP A 17 -7.50 -4.13 10.88
C ASP A 17 -6.71 -2.90 10.44
N ASP A 18 -5.72 -2.46 11.23
CA ASP A 18 -4.78 -1.40 10.86
C ASP A 18 -3.37 -1.98 10.76
N MET A 19 -2.78 -1.97 9.56
CA MET A 19 -1.44 -2.47 9.29
C MET A 19 -0.61 -1.47 8.52
N VAL A 20 0.59 -1.16 9.01
CA VAL A 20 1.62 -0.47 8.22
C VAL A 20 2.54 -1.51 7.63
N VAL A 21 2.72 -1.46 6.31
CA VAL A 21 3.51 -2.43 5.56
C VAL A 21 4.71 -1.73 4.97
N MET A 22 5.88 -2.26 5.28
CA MET A 22 7.15 -1.76 4.77
C MET A 22 7.82 -2.82 3.89
N LEU A 23 8.78 -2.42 3.05
CA LEU A 23 9.59 -3.34 2.23
C LEU A 23 8.74 -4.26 1.33
N ASP A 24 7.78 -3.67 0.62
CA ASP A 24 6.93 -4.38 -0.33
C ASP A 24 7.28 -4.00 -1.77
N ALA A 25 7.95 -4.90 -2.48
CA ALA A 25 8.31 -4.69 -3.88
C ALA A 25 7.19 -5.06 -4.88
N HIS A 26 6.16 -5.78 -4.42
CA HIS A 26 5.21 -6.51 -5.28
C HIS A 26 3.77 -6.03 -5.15
N CYS A 27 3.51 -4.99 -4.35
CA CYS A 27 2.16 -4.52 -4.06
C CYS A 27 1.30 -5.66 -3.48
N SER A 28 1.77 -6.29 -2.41
CA SER A 28 1.13 -7.40 -1.71
C SER A 28 -0.26 -7.07 -1.15
N PHE A 29 -0.64 -5.78 -1.11
CA PHE A 29 -1.99 -5.33 -0.80
C PHE A 29 -3.01 -5.63 -1.92
N ALA A 30 -2.56 -5.92 -3.15
CA ALA A 30 -3.45 -6.15 -4.27
C ALA A 30 -4.38 -7.34 -4.00
N GLY A 31 -5.69 -7.13 -4.16
CA GLY A 31 -6.72 -8.15 -3.88
C GLY A 31 -7.33 -8.08 -2.48
N LEU A 32 -6.82 -7.23 -1.57
CA LEU A 32 -7.41 -6.99 -0.25
C LEU A 32 -8.61 -6.02 -0.34
N SER A 33 -9.70 -6.45 -0.97
CA SER A 33 -10.85 -5.60 -1.34
C SER A 33 -11.57 -4.94 -0.15
N GLU A 34 -11.50 -5.55 1.02
CA GLU A 34 -12.06 -5.08 2.28
C GLU A 34 -11.27 -3.95 2.94
N PHE A 35 -10.13 -3.53 2.39
CA PHE A 35 -9.27 -2.50 2.95
C PHE A 35 -9.30 -1.20 2.15
N HIS A 36 -9.17 -0.10 2.89
CA HIS A 36 -8.75 1.20 2.41
C HIS A 36 -7.23 1.31 2.56
N ILE A 37 -6.53 1.78 1.53
CA ILE A 37 -5.08 1.98 1.54
C ILE A 37 -4.73 3.47 1.59
N TYR A 38 -3.70 3.80 2.36
CA TYR A 38 -3.00 5.09 2.33
C TYR A 38 -1.56 4.80 1.93
N TRP A 39 -1.26 4.91 0.65
CA TRP A 39 0.04 4.63 0.06
C TRP A 39 0.83 5.93 -0.12
N GLY A 40 2.14 5.85 0.14
CA GLY A 40 3.05 6.96 -0.09
C GLY A 40 4.42 6.52 -0.59
N ALA A 41 4.98 7.27 -1.52
CA ALA A 41 6.36 7.15 -1.97
C ALA A 41 7.14 8.43 -1.67
N TYR A 42 8.43 8.27 -1.36
CA TYR A 42 9.35 9.38 -1.05
C TYR A 42 8.83 10.33 0.04
N LEU A 43 8.18 9.77 1.06
CA LEU A 43 7.58 10.56 2.15
C LEU A 43 8.60 11.51 2.79
N GLY A 44 8.20 12.77 2.96
CA GLY A 44 9.04 13.83 3.52
C GLY A 44 10.06 14.44 2.56
N THR A 45 10.06 14.07 1.28
CA THR A 45 10.86 14.73 0.23
C THR A 45 9.97 15.60 -0.67
N PRO A 46 10.55 16.51 -1.49
CA PRO A 46 9.78 17.27 -2.47
C PRO A 46 9.15 16.41 -3.59
N GLN A 47 9.57 15.15 -3.73
CA GLN A 47 9.02 14.18 -4.69
C GLN A 47 7.93 13.31 -4.06
N GLU A 48 7.40 13.70 -2.89
CA GLU A 48 6.36 12.94 -2.21
C GLU A 48 5.15 12.70 -3.11
N ILE A 49 4.72 11.44 -3.15
CA ILE A 49 3.53 11.01 -3.88
C ILE A 49 2.60 10.32 -2.91
N LEU A 50 1.34 10.76 -2.85
CA LEU A 50 0.31 10.19 -1.99
C LEU A 50 -0.86 9.70 -2.82
N ILE A 51 -1.29 8.45 -2.57
CA ILE A 51 -2.50 7.87 -3.15
C ILE A 51 -3.27 7.19 -2.02
N SER A 52 -4.57 7.48 -1.94
CA SER A 52 -5.47 6.80 -0.98
C SER A 52 -6.80 6.46 -1.61
N GLY A 53 -7.43 5.40 -1.11
CA GLY A 53 -8.74 4.94 -1.54
C GLY A 53 -8.99 3.47 -1.20
N PRO A 54 -10.17 2.94 -1.51
CA PRO A 54 -10.43 1.50 -1.48
C PRO A 54 -9.41 0.76 -2.35
N VAL A 55 -8.83 -0.32 -1.83
CA VAL A 55 -7.79 -1.09 -2.55
C VAL A 55 -8.20 -1.43 -3.99
N PRO A 56 -9.43 -1.91 -4.29
CA PRO A 56 -9.83 -2.22 -5.66
C PRO A 56 -9.79 -1.02 -6.61
N GLU A 57 -10.03 0.19 -6.10
CA GLU A 57 -10.14 1.39 -6.92
C GLU A 57 -8.78 2.01 -7.24
N VAL A 58 -7.81 1.88 -6.32
CA VAL A 58 -6.51 2.56 -6.45
C VAL A 58 -5.34 1.64 -6.77
N THR A 59 -5.52 0.32 -6.79
CA THR A 59 -4.43 -0.65 -7.02
C THR A 59 -3.67 -0.38 -8.33
N GLU A 60 -4.38 -0.25 -9.45
CA GLU A 60 -3.73 -0.05 -10.75
C GLU A 60 -3.09 1.33 -10.86
N ARG A 61 -3.69 2.36 -10.25
CA ARG A 61 -3.08 3.69 -10.16
C ARG A 61 -1.76 3.65 -9.39
N ILE A 62 -1.73 2.98 -8.22
CA ILE A 62 -0.50 2.82 -7.43
C ILE A 62 0.57 2.07 -8.22
N ARG A 63 0.21 0.97 -8.90
CA ARG A 63 1.16 0.19 -9.71
C ARG A 63 1.78 1.04 -10.83
N HIS A 64 0.96 1.79 -11.55
CA HIS A 64 1.41 2.68 -12.61
C HIS A 64 2.36 3.76 -12.07
N THR A 65 1.90 4.52 -11.08
CA THR A 65 2.68 5.60 -10.47
C THR A 65 3.99 5.10 -9.87
N ARG A 66 3.99 3.91 -9.26
CA ARG A 66 5.21 3.26 -8.74
C ARG A 66 6.20 2.92 -9.85
N ALA A 67 5.70 2.43 -11.00
CA ALA A 67 6.54 2.10 -12.14
C ALA A 67 7.14 3.36 -12.78
N GLU A 68 6.33 4.41 -12.97
CA GLU A 68 6.78 5.72 -13.50
C GLU A 68 7.86 6.33 -12.60
N ALA A 69 7.58 6.46 -11.30
CA ALA A 69 8.52 7.02 -10.34
C ALA A 69 9.85 6.25 -10.29
N ARG A 70 9.80 4.92 -10.37
CA ARG A 70 11.01 4.08 -10.44
C ARG A 70 11.78 4.29 -11.74
N ALA A 71 11.09 4.45 -12.88
CA ALA A 71 11.72 4.69 -14.17
C ALA A 71 12.41 6.07 -14.22
N GLU A 72 11.79 7.09 -13.63
CA GLU A 72 12.32 8.46 -13.58
C GLU A 72 13.51 8.59 -12.61
N ASN A 73 13.45 7.96 -11.44
CA ASN A 73 14.43 8.17 -10.37
C ASN A 73 15.48 7.04 -10.27
N GLY A 74 15.28 5.91 -10.96
CA GLY A 74 16.11 4.71 -10.90
C GLY A 74 15.89 3.84 -9.65
N TRP A 75 15.16 4.34 -8.65
CA TRP A 75 14.81 3.66 -7.41
C TRP A 75 13.46 4.15 -6.89
N ILE A 76 12.82 3.36 -6.04
CA ILE A 76 11.60 3.77 -5.33
C ILE A 76 11.60 3.18 -3.93
N MET A 77 11.17 4.00 -2.98
CA MET A 77 10.84 3.57 -1.63
C MET A 77 9.42 4.01 -1.32
N ASP A 78 8.56 3.03 -1.11
CA ASP A 78 7.17 3.22 -0.75
C ASP A 78 6.79 2.47 0.53
N THR A 79 5.73 2.93 1.17
CA THR A 79 5.11 2.33 2.35
C THR A 79 3.62 2.60 2.30
N TYR A 80 2.84 1.83 3.07
CA TYR A 80 1.40 2.06 3.12
C TYR A 80 0.77 1.61 4.43
N LEU A 81 -0.31 2.30 4.80
CA LEU A 81 -1.25 1.87 5.81
C LEU A 81 -2.44 1.19 5.12
N LEU A 82 -2.76 -0.03 5.53
CA LEU A 82 -4.04 -0.67 5.27
C LEU A 82 -4.94 -0.46 6.49
N ARG A 83 -6.16 -0.02 6.24
CA ARG A 83 -7.24 0.08 7.23
C ARG A 83 -8.45 -0.69 6.75
N ARG A 84 -8.91 -1.68 7.50
CA ARG A 84 -10.13 -2.43 7.18
C ARG A 84 -11.31 -1.46 7.15
N SER A 85 -12.08 -1.49 6.07
CA SER A 85 -13.29 -0.68 5.97
C SER A 85 -14.30 -1.20 6.99
N SER A 86 -14.84 -0.32 7.83
CA SER A 86 -15.82 -0.69 8.86
C SER A 86 -17.19 -1.06 8.30
N GLU A 87 -17.38 -1.06 6.98
CA GLU A 87 -18.61 -1.51 6.31
C GLU A 87 -18.65 -3.04 6.13
N SER A 88 -18.40 -3.77 7.22
CA SER A 88 -18.76 -5.17 7.39
C SER A 88 -19.32 -5.36 8.81
N GLY A 89 -20.28 -4.52 9.17
CA GLY A 89 -21.06 -4.60 10.40
C GLY A 89 -22.54 -4.52 10.07
N GLY A 90 -23.10 -5.64 9.63
CA GLY A 90 -24.54 -5.91 9.53
C GLY A 90 -24.86 -7.20 10.25
#